data_AF-A0A6A6Y8I6-F1
#
_entry.id   AF-A0A6A6Y8I6-F1
#
_cell.length_a   1.000
_cell.length_b   1.000
_cell.length_c   1.000
_cell.angle_alpha   90.00
_cell.angle_beta   90.00
_cell.angle_gamma   90.00
#
_symmetry.space_group_name_H-M   'P 1'
#
loop_
_entity.id
_entity.type
_entity.pdbx_description
1 polymer ?
#
loop_
_entity_poly.entity_id
_entity_poly.type
_entity_poly.pdbx_seq_one_letter_code
_entity_poly.pdbx_strand_id
1 'polypeptide(L)' 'AQVVLVTPESAVREVFSNFINRQRLIERLDRIIINKCHVILDLVGGWRSRILALRNLVIIETQLVYLIAII' A
#
# COMPACT_ATOMS: atom_id res chain seq x y z
N ALA A 1 -15.08 -8.71 -8.95
CA ALA A 1 -14.06 -7.96 -8.19
C ALA A 1 -13.20 -7.17 -9.16
N GLN A 2 -12.91 -5.90 -8.86
CA GLN A 2 -12.03 -5.05 -9.67
C GLN A 2 -10.70 -4.89 -8.95
N VAL A 3 -9.58 -5.03 -9.67
CA VAL A 3 -8.23 -4.88 -9.10
C VAL A 3 -7.60 -3.62 -9.67
N VAL A 4 -7.03 -2.79 -8.80
CA VAL A 4 -6.28 -1.60 -9.19
C VAL A 4 -4.80 -1.81 -8.84
N LEU A 5 -3.95 -1.77 -9.85
CA LEU A 5 -2.49 -1.89 -9.68
C LEU A 5 -1.86 -0.51 -9.62
N VAL A 6 -1.01 -0.28 -8.64
CA VAL A 6 -0.39 1.03 -8.37
C VAL A 6 1.08 0.84 -8.03
N THR A 7 1.93 1.71 -8.57
CA THR A 7 3.36 1.69 -8.21
C THR A 7 3.58 2.33 -6.84
N PRO A 8 4.66 1.95 -6.12
CA PRO A 8 4.95 2.55 -4.81
C PRO A 8 5.04 4.08 -4.85
N GLU A 9 5.61 4.67 -5.89
CA GLU A 9 5.78 6.12 -6.06
C GLU A 9 4.46 6.87 -6.24
N SER A 10 3.44 6.18 -6.74
CA SER A 10 2.09 6.71 -6.91
C SER A 10 1.27 6.53 -5.64
N ALA A 11 1.46 5.40 -4.94
CA ALA A 11 0.74 5.05 -3.72
C ALA A 11 1.07 5.96 -2.52
N VAL A 12 2.24 6.61 -2.53
CA VAL A 12 2.68 7.54 -1.48
C VAL A 12 2.22 8.98 -1.70
N ARG A 13 1.48 9.25 -2.79
CA ARG A 13 0.96 10.59 -3.10
C ARG A 13 -0.36 10.82 -2.38
N GLU A 14 -0.59 12.06 -1.96
CA GLU A 14 -1.84 12.46 -1.30
C GLU A 14 -3.09 12.14 -2.14
N VAL A 15 -3.02 12.35 -3.46
CA VAL A 15 -4.11 12.02 -4.39
C VAL A 15 -4.55 10.56 -4.27
N PHE A 16 -3.60 9.64 -4.07
CA PHE A 16 -3.91 8.23 -3.90
C PHE A 16 -4.48 7.93 -2.51
N SER A 17 -3.98 8.60 -1.46
CA SER A 17 -4.56 8.52 -0.12
C SER A 17 -6.04 8.93 -0.14
N ASN A 18 -6.37 10.05 -0.80
CA ASN A 18 -7.74 10.53 -0.96
C ASN A 18 -8.61 9.55 -1.75
N PHE A 19 -8.06 8.91 -2.79
CA PHE A 19 -8.75 7.87 -3.54
C PHE A 19 -9.10 6.66 -2.65
N ILE A 20 -8.13 6.14 -1.90
CA ILE A 20 -8.32 4.98 -1.01
C ILE A 20 -9.35 5.29 0.08
N ASN A 21 -9.25 6.46 0.72
CA ASN A 21 -10.22 6.90 1.72
C ASN A 21 -11.63 6.98 1.14
N ARG A 22 -11.79 7.50 -0.08
CA ARG A 22 -13.09 7.52 -0.76
C ARG A 22 -13.63 6.12 -1.01
N GLN A 23 -12.80 5.18 -1.51
CA GLN A 23 -13.25 3.80 -1.74
C GLN A 23 -13.64 3.10 -0.43
N ARG A 24 -12.93 3.37 0.67
CA ARG A 24 -13.29 2.88 2.01
C ARG A 24 -14.63 3.45 2.49
N LEU A 25 -14.85 4.75 2.37
CA LEU A 25 -16.10 5.41 2.83
C LEU A 25 -17.35 4.92 2.11
N ILE A 26 -17.21 4.44 0.86
CA ILE A 26 -18.32 3.88 0.08
C ILE A 26 -18.33 2.34 0.11
N GLU A 27 -17.60 1.72 1.04
CA GLU A 27 -17.54 0.27 1.25
C GLU A 27 -17.14 -0.53 -0.01
N ARG A 28 -16.31 0.06 -0.89
CA ARG A 28 -15.79 -0.59 -2.11
C ARG A 28 -14.35 -1.04 -1.99
N LEU A 29 -13.71 -0.78 -0.86
CA LEU A 29 -12.36 -1.23 -0.60
C LEU A 29 -12.40 -2.52 0.21
N ASP A 30 -12.29 -3.66 -0.48
CA ASP A 30 -12.29 -4.96 0.16
C ASP A 30 -10.98 -5.24 0.90
N ARG A 31 -9.84 -5.05 0.21
CA ARG A 31 -8.51 -5.47 0.66
C ARG A 31 -7.42 -4.59 0.06
N ILE A 32 -6.31 -4.45 0.76
CA ILE A 32 -5.07 -3.85 0.25
C ILE A 32 -4.02 -4.96 0.16
N ILE A 33 -3.36 -5.07 -0.99
CA ILE A 33 -2.30 -6.07 -1.23
C ILE A 33 -0.98 -5.35 -1.46
N ILE A 34 0.03 -5.65 -0.64
CA ILE A 34 1.39 -5.14 -0.81
C ILE A 34 2.27 -6.27 -1.35
N ASN A 35 2.60 -6.18 -2.63
CA ASN A 35 3.50 -7.12 -3.29
C ASN A 35 4.98 -6.76 -3.05
N LYS A 36 5.85 -7.78 -3.00
CA LYS A 36 7.30 -7.65 -2.75
C LYS A 36 7.60 -6.87 -1.47
N CYS A 37 6.89 -7.19 -0.39
CA CYS A 37 7.00 -6.41 0.85
C CYS A 37 8.40 -6.45 1.48
N HIS A 38 9.25 -7.43 1.16
CA HIS A 38 10.67 -7.43 1.54
C HIS A 38 11.40 -6.16 1.08
N VAL A 39 11.05 -5.61 -0.09
CA VAL A 39 11.59 -4.33 -0.57
C VAL A 39 11.23 -3.18 0.38
N ILE A 40 10.13 -3.25 1.14
CA ILE A 40 9.74 -2.23 2.13
C ILE A 40 10.45 -2.47 3.48
N LEU A 41 10.73 -3.73 3.81
CA LEU A 41 11.36 -4.14 5.06
C LEU A 41 12.88 -3.92 5.03
N ASP A 42 13.54 -4.21 3.90
CA ASP A 42 14.99 -4.02 3.71
C ASP A 42 15.41 -2.55 3.64
N LEU A 43 14.44 -1.63 3.53
CA LEU A 43 14.68 -0.18 3.45
C LEU A 43 14.93 0.50 4.79
N VAL A 44 14.94 -0.24 5.90
CA VAL A 44 15.27 0.29 7.23
C VAL A 44 16.72 0.86 7.28
N GLY A 45 17.54 0.65 6.24
CA GLY A 45 18.88 1.25 6.10
C GLY A 45 19.14 2.16 4.87
N GLY A 46 18.15 2.52 4.02
CA GLY A 46 18.41 3.20 2.73
C GLY A 46 17.38 4.21 2.21
N TRP A 47 17.72 4.89 1.10
CA TRP A 47 17.12 6.11 0.47
C TRP A 47 15.60 6.11 0.15
N ARG A 48 14.85 5.03 0.38
CA ARG A 48 13.42 4.96 0.02
C ARG A 48 12.48 5.15 1.23
N SER A 49 12.79 6.15 2.06
CA SER A 49 11.94 6.62 3.16
C SER A 49 10.50 6.92 2.75
N ARG A 50 10.26 7.25 1.48
CA ARG A 50 8.91 7.49 0.96
C ARG A 50 8.06 6.23 0.86
N ILE A 51 8.65 5.06 0.57
CA ILE A 51 7.92 3.77 0.54
C ILE A 51 7.56 3.30 1.95
N LEU A 52 8.31 3.72 2.99
CA LEU A 52 7.92 3.49 4.39
C LEU A 52 6.57 4.15 4.73
N ALA A 53 6.15 5.20 4.00
CA ALA A 53 4.83 5.79 4.17
C ALA A 53 3.69 4.81 3.83
N LEU A 54 3.95 3.75 3.05
CA LEU A 54 2.97 2.68 2.82
C LEU A 54 2.68 1.87 4.09
N ARG A 55 3.56 1.91 5.10
CA ARG A 55 3.26 1.34 6.43
C ARG A 55 2.06 2.04 7.07
N ASN A 56 1.80 3.31 6.74
CA ASN A 56 0.63 4.02 7.26
C ASN A 56 -0.69 3.47 6.69
N LEU A 57 -0.66 2.66 5.62
CA LEU A 57 -1.84 1.95 5.14
C LEU A 57 -2.32 0.88 6.14
N VAL A 58 -1.48 0.47 7.10
CA VAL A 58 -1.87 -0.43 8.21
C VAL A 58 -2.93 0.20 9.11
N ILE A 59 -3.01 1.54 9.15
CA ILE A 59 -3.98 2.28 9.99
C ILE A 59 -5.39 2.23 9.37
N ILE A 60 -5.51 1.77 8.13
CA ILE A 60 -6.79 1.61 7.45
C ILE A 60 -7.43 0.33 7.96
N GLU A 61 -8.64 0.38 8.51
CA GLU A 61 -9.44 -0.77 9.01
C GLU A 61 -9.92 -1.68 7.87
N THR A 62 -9.01 -2.06 6.99
CA THR A 62 -9.22 -2.89 5.82
C THR A 62 -8.20 -4.01 5.88
N GLN A 63 -8.60 -5.21 5.44
CA GLN A 63 -7.69 -6.34 5.45
C GLN A 63 -6.46 -6.04 4.58
N LEU A 64 -5.28 -6.15 5.19
CA LEU A 64 -3.99 -5.95 4.56
C LEU A 64 -3.32 -7.31 4.33
N VAL A 65 -2.92 -7.58 3.09
CA VAL A 65 -2.27 -8.83 2.68
C VAL A 65 -0.88 -8.51 2.15
N TYR A 66 0.13 -9.12 2.75
CA TYR A 66 1.52 -8.99 2.31
C TYR A 66 1.91 -10.20 1.47
N LEU A 67 2.42 -9.94 0.27
CA LEU A 67 2.94 -10.98 -0.60
C LEU A 67 4.45 -10.83 -0.72
N ILE A 68 5.14 -11.95 -0.51
CA ILE A 68 6.56 -12.09 -0.73
C ILE A 68 6.71 -13.13 -1.84
N ALA A 69 7.33 -12.72 -2.95
CA ALA A 69 7.93 -13.63 -3.90
C ALA A 69 9.44 -13.43 -3.79
N ILE A 70 10.12 -14.43 -3.22
CA ILE A 70 11.58 -14.54 -3.25
C ILE A 70 11.86 -15.45 -4.45
N ILE A 71 12.60 -14.95 -5.43
CA ILE A 71 13.14 -15.76 -6.54
C ILE A 71 14.57 -16.13 -6.15
#